data_AF-A0A2X4WDV1-F1
#
_entry.id   AF-A0A2X4WDV1-F1
#
_cell.length_a   1.000
_cell.length_b   1.000
_cell.length_c   1.000
_cell.angle_alpha   90.00
_cell.angle_beta   90.00
_cell.angle_gamma   90.00
#
_symmetry.space_group_name_H-M   'P 1'
#
loop_
_entity.id
_entity.type
_entity.pdbx_description
1 polymer ?
#
loop_
_entity_poly.entity_id
_entity_poly.type
_entity_poly.pdbx_seq_one_letter_code
_entity_poly.pdbx_strand_id
1 'polypeptide(L)' 'MKNERDLFFEDKSNDVIQDDVFRRLSACHNVLLRAPGIPDAEALISISETTLQNLSQLEKGETCPNALF' A
#
# COMPACT_ATOMS: atom_id res chain seq x y z
N MET A 1 -0.38 -5.37 24.04
CA MET A 1 -0.07 -4.76 22.73
C MET A 1 -1.18 -5.14 21.76
N LYS A 2 -2.39 -4.60 21.95
CA LYS A 2 -3.66 -5.08 21.32
C LYS A 2 -4.52 -3.93 20.75
N ASN A 3 -4.00 -2.70 20.77
CA ASN A 3 -4.64 -1.46 20.30
C ASN A 3 -4.03 -0.96 18.96
N GLU A 4 -3.23 -1.78 18.31
CA GLU A 4 -2.56 -1.44 17.05
C GLU A 4 -3.56 -1.66 15.89
N ARG A 5 -3.74 -0.67 14.99
CA ARG A 5 -4.54 -0.67 13.74
C ARG A 5 -5.93 -0.01 13.72
N ASP A 6 -6.50 0.49 14.83
CA ASP A 6 -7.77 1.27 14.77
C ASP A 6 -7.63 2.61 14.00
N LEU A 7 -6.39 3.01 13.70
CA LEU A 7 -6.04 4.04 12.74
C LEU A 7 -5.55 3.38 11.44
N PHE A 8 -6.44 2.74 10.68
CA PHE A 8 -6.20 2.57 9.24
C PHE A 8 -6.28 3.95 8.58
N PHE A 9 -5.20 4.72 8.77
CA PHE A 9 -4.75 5.83 7.94
C PHE A 9 -5.77 6.95 7.69
N GLU A 10 -5.64 8.01 8.51
CA GLU A 10 -6.23 9.36 8.40
C GLU A 10 -7.72 9.45 8.04
N ASP A 11 -8.51 10.00 8.96
CA ASP A 11 -9.87 10.47 8.70
C ASP A 11 -9.87 11.55 7.59
N LYS A 12 -10.10 11.11 6.36
CA LYS A 12 -10.47 11.95 5.22
C LYS A 12 -11.97 11.96 4.96
N SER A 13 -12.81 11.81 6.00
CA SER A 13 -14.27 11.86 5.88
C SER A 13 -14.83 13.15 5.27
N ASN A 14 -14.02 14.22 5.19
CA ASN A 14 -14.37 15.47 4.53
C ASN A 14 -14.02 15.53 3.03
N ASP A 15 -13.29 14.55 2.48
CA ASP A 15 -13.07 14.47 1.04
C ASP A 15 -14.27 13.80 0.37
N VAL A 16 -14.98 14.57 -0.45
CA VAL A 16 -16.10 14.08 -1.26
C VAL A 16 -15.56 13.00 -2.20
N ILE A 17 -15.85 11.72 -1.91
CA ILE A 17 -15.54 10.57 -2.78
C ILE A 17 -16.17 10.86 -4.16
N GLN A 18 -15.38 11.24 -5.17
CA GLN A 18 -15.88 11.52 -6.52
C GLN A 18 -16.07 10.26 -7.37
N ASP A 19 -15.60 9.11 -6.87
CA ASP A 19 -15.71 7.83 -7.56
C ASP A 19 -17.12 7.25 -7.39
N ASP A 20 -17.93 7.39 -8.45
CA ASP A 20 -19.31 6.94 -8.53
C ASP A 20 -19.44 5.41 -8.50
N VAL A 21 -18.43 4.68 -8.97
CA VAL A 21 -18.36 3.22 -8.89
C VAL A 21 -18.10 2.79 -7.45
N PHE A 22 -17.16 3.43 -6.74
CA PHE A 22 -16.91 3.15 -5.32
C PHE A 22 -18.16 3.40 -4.48
N ARG A 23 -18.87 4.50 -4.72
CA ARG A 23 -20.15 4.79 -4.05
C ARG A 23 -21.20 3.72 -4.31
N ARG A 24 -21.41 3.35 -5.58
CA ARG A 24 -22.38 2.30 -5.94
C ARG A 24 -22.04 0.96 -5.31
N LEU A 25 -20.76 0.58 -5.33
CA LEU A 25 -20.29 -0.65 -4.71
C LEU A 25 -20.41 -0.62 -3.19
N SER A 26 -20.10 0.50 -2.53
CA SER A 26 -20.26 0.67 -1.08
C SER A 26 -21.72 0.61 -0.62
N ALA A 27 -22.68 0.93 -1.49
CA ALA A 27 -24.11 0.87 -1.20
C ALA A 27 -24.71 -0.54 -1.43
N CYS A 28 -23.96 -1.48 -2.01
CA CYS A 28 -24.41 -2.84 -2.22
C CYS A 28 -24.21 -3.69 -0.95
N HIS A 29 -25.30 -4.24 -0.42
CA HIS A 29 -25.30 -5.07 0.81
C HIS A 29 -24.44 -6.34 0.74
N ASN A 30 -23.98 -6.74 -0.45
CA ASN A 30 -23.16 -7.93 -0.67
C ASN A 30 -21.71 -7.61 -1.09
N VAL A 31 -21.30 -6.35 -1.00
CA VAL A 31 -19.94 -5.92 -1.39
C VAL A 31 -19.17 -5.48 -0.16
N LEU A 32 -18.06 -6.15 0.12
CA LEU A 32 -17.10 -5.75 1.15
C LEU A 32 -15.87 -5.12 0.48
N LEU A 33 -15.75 -3.80 0.61
CA LEU A 33 -14.56 -3.07 0.19
C LEU A 33 -13.52 -3.11 1.30
N ARG A 34 -12.28 -3.43 0.96
CA ARG A 34 -11.15 -3.38 1.88
C ARG A 34 -10.07 -2.50 1.29
N ALA A 35 -9.54 -1.58 2.08
CA ALA A 35 -8.33 -0.86 1.73
C ALA A 35 -7.17 -1.87 1.56
N PRO A 36 -6.13 -1.53 0.78
CA PRO A 36 -4.86 -2.26 0.86
C PRO A 36 -4.42 -2.29 2.32
N GLY A 37 -4.15 -3.49 2.84
CA GLY A 37 -3.79 -3.67 4.24
C GLY A 37 -2.53 -2.89 4.59
N ILE A 38 -2.42 -2.47 5.85
CA ILE A 38 -1.17 -1.90 6.36
C ILE A 38 -0.14 -3.02 6.37
N PRO A 39 1.04 -2.82 5.75
CA PRO A 39 2.10 -3.80 5.81
C PRO A 39 2.60 -3.96 7.25
N ASP A 40 2.90 -5.20 7.64
CA ASP A 40 3.59 -5.49 8.90
C ASP A 40 5.08 -5.15 8.82
N ALA A 41 5.79 -5.32 9.93
CA ALA A 41 7.20 -4.97 10.02
C ALA A 41 8.06 -5.81 9.07
N GLU A 42 7.77 -7.11 8.95
CA GLU A 42 8.47 -8.02 8.05
C GLU A 42 8.30 -7.61 6.58
N ALA A 43 7.09 -7.25 6.16
CA ALA A 43 6.83 -6.75 4.81
C ALA A 43 7.61 -5.45 4.54
N LEU A 44 7.63 -4.52 5.49
CA LEU A 44 8.38 -3.27 5.35
C LEU A 44 9.90 -3.48 5.29
N ILE A 45 10.43 -4.44 6.05
CA ILE A 45 11.84 -4.83 5.99
C ILE A 45 12.16 -5.38 4.59
N SER A 46 11.35 -6.31 4.09
CA SER A 46 11.57 -6.91 2.77
C SER A 46 11.52 -5.88 1.64
N ILE A 47 10.58 -4.93 1.70
CA ILE A 47 10.51 -3.79 0.76
C ILE A 47 11.79 -2.96 0.85
N SER A 48 12.26 -2.66 2.06
CA SER A 48 13.46 -1.85 2.28
C SER A 48 14.72 -2.54 1.75
N GLU A 49 14.91 -3.82 2.06
CA GLU A 49 16.05 -4.62 1.60
C GLU A 49 16.08 -4.70 0.08
N THR A 50 14.95 -5.01 -0.55
CA THR A 50 14.83 -5.08 -2.01
C THR A 50 15.15 -3.72 -2.64
N THR A 51 14.66 -2.62 -2.04
CA THR A 51 14.91 -1.26 -2.53
C THR A 51 16.40 -0.90 -2.46
N LEU A 52 17.06 -1.16 -1.33
CA LEU A 52 18.49 -0.88 -1.16
C LEU A 52 19.34 -1.76 -2.09
N GLN A 53 18.96 -3.01 -2.29
CA GLN A 53 19.64 -3.90 -3.22
C GLN A 53 19.52 -3.41 -4.66
N ASN A 54 18.33 -2.99 -5.08
CA ASN A 54 18.11 -2.39 -6.40
C ASN A 54 19.01 -1.15 -6.59
N LEU A 55 19.05 -0.25 -5.60
CA LEU A 55 19.90 0.94 -5.64
C LEU A 55 21.38 0.59 -5.73
N SER A 56 21.86 -0.40 -4.97
CA SER A 56 23.26 -0.84 -5.02
C SER A 56 23.63 -1.43 -6.39
N GLN A 57 22.73 -2.21 -7.01
CA GLN A 57 22.94 -2.73 -8.36
C GLN A 57 23.05 -1.60 -9.38
N LEU A 58 22.14 -0.62 -9.31
CA LEU A 58 22.16 0.55 -10.19
C LEU A 58 23.42 1.40 -10.01
N GLU A 59 23.85 1.63 -8.77
CA GLU A 59 25.06 2.40 -8.45
C GLU A 59 26.33 1.73 -9.02
N LYS A 60 26.40 0.40 -8.96
CA LYS A 60 27.52 -0.38 -9.49
C LYS A 60 27.47 -0.58 -11.01
N GLY A 61 26.40 -0.15 -11.67
CA GLY A 61 26.16 -0.43 -13.09
C GLY A 61 25.88 -1.91 -13.38
N GLU A 62 25.45 -2.66 -12.37
CA GLU A 62 24.99 -4.05 -12.51
C GLU A 62 23.55 -4.07 -13.06
N THR A 63 23.19 -5.18 -13.70
CA THR A 63 21.80 -5.38 -14.15
C THR A 63 20.86 -5.45 -12.94
N CYS A 64 19.97 -4.48 -12.81
CA CYS A 64 18.90 -4.52 -11.81
C CYS A 64 17.66 -5.22 -12.40
N PRO A 65 17.23 -6.38 -11.87
CA PRO A 65 16.10 -7.12 -12.42
C PRO A 65 14.75 -6.40 -12.22
N ASN A 66 14.71 -5.43 -11.29
CA ASN A 66 13.55 -4.63 -10.98
C ASN A 66 13.55 -3.27 -11.69
N ALA A 67 14.50 -3.03 -12.60
CA ALA A 67 14.49 -1.82 -13.42
C ALA A 67 13.28 -1.84 -14.37
N LEU A 68 12.51 -0.75 -14.34
CA LEU A 68 11.46 -0.51 -15.30
C LEU A 68 12.12 0.22 -16.48
N PHE A 69 12.45 -0.56 -17.53
CA PHE A 69 13.00 -0.17 -18.85
C PHE A 69 14.39 0.50 -18.90
#